data_AF-A0A844Q501-F1
#
_entry.id   AF-A0A844Q501-F1
#
_cell.length_a   1.000
_cell.length_b   1.000
_cell.length_c   1.000
_cell.angle_alpha   90.00
_cell.angle_beta   90.00
_cell.angle_gamma   90.00
#
_symmetry.space_group_name_H-M   'P 1'
#
loop_
_entity.id
_entity.type
_entity.pdbx_description
1 polymer ?
#
loop_
_entity_poly.entity_id
_entity_poly.type
_entity_poly.pdbx_seq_one_letter_code
_entity_poly.pdbx_strand_id
1 'polypeptide(L)'
;MPSRWIVWTMLTLVGSWLIGALFYYVVAPHRADEKRKRIDDVASTVINVVLYMWLLKLIIHVQTFVRDPLAILAYPSDRRMFYGGIVLAVLTLLVQAARKKQSVERWFVTFIPIALVASFSYEWLLIAQGKGTYTFPYVALVGIAIGTYLIGVKRSEWGAAIASSFIWLIGTLWIQQTMMPVVTLFSYRVTGPVIGALTVALMIGIVRKKGRD
;
A
#
# COMPACT_ATOMS: atom_id res chain seq x y z
N MET A 1 8.83 -6.43 -28.06
CA MET A 1 9.78 -6.72 -26.96
C MET A 1 9.28 -6.05 -25.67
N PRO A 2 8.64 -6.78 -24.74
CA PRO A 2 8.29 -6.22 -23.43
C PRO A 2 9.53 -6.25 -22.50
N SER A 3 10.71 -5.83 -22.96
CA SER A 3 11.92 -6.55 -22.56
C SER A 3 12.78 -5.92 -21.47
N ARG A 4 12.70 -4.60 -21.23
CA ARG A 4 13.59 -3.95 -20.24
C ARG A 4 12.85 -3.05 -19.28
N TRP A 5 12.02 -2.15 -19.78
CA TRP A 5 11.35 -1.17 -18.93
C TRP A 5 10.39 -1.80 -17.92
N ILE A 6 9.59 -2.79 -18.34
CA ILE A 6 8.66 -3.50 -17.45
C ILE A 6 9.41 -4.24 -16.34
N VAL A 7 10.48 -4.96 -16.70
CA VAL A 7 11.33 -5.67 -15.75
C VAL A 7 11.93 -4.71 -14.73
N TRP A 8 12.46 -3.56 -15.19
CA TRP A 8 12.98 -2.53 -14.30
C TRP A 8 11.93 -1.98 -13.35
N THR A 9 10.73 -1.64 -13.83
CA THR A 9 9.65 -1.15 -12.97
C THR A 9 9.23 -2.19 -11.93
N MET A 10 9.15 -3.46 -12.32
CA MET A 10 8.86 -4.56 -11.39
C MET A 10 9.97 -4.72 -10.34
N LEU A 11 11.24 -4.67 -10.74
CA LEU A 11 12.37 -4.72 -9.82
C LEU A 11 12.37 -3.53 -8.85
N THR A 12 12.10 -2.32 -9.34
CA THR A 12 11.96 -1.13 -8.50
C THR A 12 10.82 -1.29 -7.50
N LEU A 13 9.67 -1.82 -7.94
CA LEU A 13 8.51 -2.05 -7.09
C LEU A 13 8.81 -3.06 -5.97
N VAL A 14 9.32 -4.24 -6.34
CA VAL A 14 9.66 -5.31 -5.38
C VAL A 14 10.77 -4.83 -4.44
N GLY A 15 11.82 -4.21 -4.98
CA GLY A 15 12.92 -3.65 -4.20
C GLY A 15 12.45 -2.60 -3.19
N SER A 16 11.48 -1.76 -3.57
CA SER A 16 10.92 -0.75 -2.66
C SER A 16 10.14 -1.38 -1.50
N TRP A 17 9.35 -2.42 -1.75
CA TRP A 17 8.68 -3.18 -0.68
C TRP A 17 9.68 -3.88 0.25
N LEU A 18 10.78 -4.42 -0.30
CA LEU A 18 11.86 -5.01 0.50
C LEU A 18 12.55 -3.97 1.38
N ILE A 19 12.83 -2.77 0.85
CA ILE A 19 13.39 -1.65 1.63
C ILE A 19 12.43 -1.24 2.75
N GLY A 20 11.12 -1.15 2.46
CA GLY A 20 10.10 -0.86 3.47
C GLY A 20 10.04 -1.91 4.58
N ALA A 21 10.08 -3.20 4.22
CA ALA A 21 10.11 -4.30 5.18
C ALA A 21 11.39 -4.29 6.04
N LEU A 22 12.55 -4.02 5.42
CA LEU A 22 13.82 -3.89 6.12
C LEU A 22 13.80 -2.71 7.10
N PHE A 23 13.26 -1.56 6.68
CA PHE A 23 13.10 -0.40 7.55
C PHE A 23 12.27 -0.75 8.79
N TYR A 24 11.11 -1.40 8.62
CA TYR A 24 10.29 -1.84 9.75
C TYR A 24 11.06 -2.82 10.66
N TYR A 25 11.79 -3.77 10.06
CA TYR A 25 12.59 -4.73 10.80
C TYR A 25 13.64 -4.06 11.70
N VAL A 26 14.27 -2.98 11.23
CA VAL A 26 15.28 -2.22 12.00
C VAL A 26 14.62 -1.33 13.06
N VAL A 27 13.55 -0.61 12.71
CA VAL A 27 12.98 0.45 13.55
C VAL A 27 12.02 -0.08 14.62
N ALA A 28 11.26 -1.14 14.34
CA ALA A 28 10.23 -1.59 15.26
C ALA A 28 10.84 -2.12 16.58
N PRO A 29 10.20 -1.91 17.76
CA PRO A 29 10.74 -2.30 19.05
C PRO A 29 10.57 -3.79 19.40
N HIS A 30 10.01 -4.61 18.49
CA HIS A 30 9.70 -6.01 18.76
C HIS A 30 10.89 -6.96 18.61
N ARG A 31 10.73 -8.19 19.12
CA ARG A 31 11.68 -9.29 18.89
C ARG A 31 11.70 -9.69 17.40
N ALA A 32 12.83 -10.24 16.95
CA ALA A 32 13.05 -10.61 15.55
C ALA A 32 11.98 -11.55 14.99
N ASP A 33 11.57 -12.56 15.75
CA ASP A 33 10.54 -13.54 15.32
C ASP A 33 9.16 -12.88 15.14
N GLU A 34 8.82 -11.96 16.04
CA GLU A 34 7.56 -11.23 15.95
C GLU A 34 7.56 -10.25 14.76
N LYS A 35 8.70 -9.56 14.52
CA LYS A 35 8.88 -8.71 13.34
C LYS A 35 8.70 -9.48 12.04
N ARG A 36 9.33 -10.65 11.93
CA ARG A 36 9.21 -11.55 10.75
C ARG A 36 7.76 -11.92 10.51
N LYS A 37 7.07 -12.42 11.53
CA LYS A 37 5.65 -12.78 11.42
C LYS A 37 4.77 -11.61 10.97
N ARG A 38 5.00 -10.41 11.51
CA ARG A 38 4.27 -9.20 11.12
C ARG A 38 4.56 -8.79 9.67
N ILE A 39 5.81 -8.92 9.22
CA ILE A 39 6.18 -8.68 7.82
C ILE A 39 5.52 -9.72 6.91
N ASP A 40 5.49 -11.00 7.30
CA ASP A 40 4.84 -12.07 6.54
C ASP A 40 3.33 -11.83 6.39
N ASP A 41 2.67 -11.34 7.43
CA ASP A 41 1.25 -10.94 7.40
C ASP A 41 1.00 -9.81 6.38
N VAL A 42 1.89 -8.80 6.36
CA VAL A 42 1.83 -7.70 5.39
C VAL A 42 2.11 -8.19 3.98
N ALA A 43 3.17 -8.97 3.79
CA ALA A 43 3.53 -9.55 2.50
C ALA A 43 2.39 -10.42 1.94
N SER A 44 1.77 -11.24 2.78
CA SER A 44 0.61 -12.06 2.41
C SER A 44 -0.55 -11.19 1.92
N THR A 45 -0.79 -10.04 2.56
CA THR A 45 -1.84 -9.12 2.14
C THR A 45 -1.49 -8.43 0.81
N VAL A 46 -0.24 -8.02 0.61
CA VAL A 46 0.24 -7.44 -0.66
C VAL A 46 0.12 -8.45 -1.81
N ILE A 47 0.52 -9.71 -1.58
CA ILE A 47 0.35 -10.80 -2.54
C ILE A 47 -1.14 -11.00 -2.86
N ASN A 48 -2.00 -11.01 -1.84
CA ASN A 48 -3.45 -11.12 -2.04
C ASN A 48 -4.00 -9.97 -2.89
N VAL A 49 -3.53 -8.73 -2.71
CA VAL A 49 -3.93 -7.61 -3.58
C VAL A 49 -3.59 -7.91 -5.03
N VAL A 50 -2.37 -8.40 -5.32
CA VAL A 50 -1.96 -8.75 -6.68
C VAL A 50 -2.83 -9.88 -7.25
N LEU A 51 -3.09 -10.93 -6.46
CA LEU A 51 -3.95 -12.05 -6.86
C LEU A 51 -5.39 -11.58 -7.13
N TYR A 52 -5.94 -10.70 -6.29
CA TYR A 52 -7.27 -10.15 -6.49
C TYR A 52 -7.35 -9.23 -7.71
N MET A 53 -6.30 -8.47 -8.00
CA MET A 53 -6.23 -7.70 -9.25
C MET A 53 -6.28 -8.63 -10.47
N TRP A 54 -5.56 -9.74 -10.45
CA TRP A 54 -5.58 -10.74 -11.53
C TRP A 54 -6.94 -11.43 -11.62
N LEU A 55 -7.55 -11.78 -10.49
CA LEU A 55 -8.88 -12.38 -10.45
C LEU A 55 -9.94 -11.45 -11.06
N LEU A 56 -9.95 -10.18 -10.65
CA LEU A 56 -10.87 -9.18 -11.22
C LEU A 56 -10.67 -9.00 -12.71
N LYS A 57 -9.41 -9.03 -13.16
CA LYS A 57 -9.07 -8.93 -14.58
C LYS A 57 -9.61 -10.12 -15.38
N LEU A 58 -9.52 -11.34 -14.85
CA LEU A 58 -10.12 -12.56 -15.42
C LEU A 58 -11.64 -12.45 -15.51
N ILE A 59 -12.29 -11.99 -14.45
CA ILE A 59 -13.76 -11.85 -14.39
C ILE A 59 -14.24 -10.81 -15.41
N ILE A 60 -13.59 -9.66 -15.49
CA ILE A 60 -14.00 -8.56 -16.39
C ILE A 60 -13.80 -8.94 -17.86
N HIS A 61 -12.74 -9.68 -18.18
CA HIS A 61 -12.41 -10.07 -19.56
C HIS A 61 -12.57 -11.57 -19.78
N VAL A 62 -13.64 -12.16 -19.22
CA VAL A 62 -13.89 -13.60 -19.31
C VAL A 62 -13.95 -14.10 -20.75
N GLN A 63 -14.49 -13.29 -21.68
CA GLN A 63 -14.54 -13.62 -23.10
C GLN A 63 -13.13 -13.73 -23.72
N THR A 64 -12.23 -12.81 -23.36
CA THR A 64 -10.83 -12.86 -23.81
C THR A 64 -10.12 -14.07 -23.21
N PHE A 65 -10.35 -14.36 -21.92
CA PHE A 65 -9.75 -15.51 -21.25
C PHE A 65 -10.14 -16.85 -21.88
N VAL A 66 -11.42 -17.03 -22.25
CA VAL A 66 -11.88 -18.28 -22.90
C VAL A 66 -11.28 -18.46 -24.29
N ARG A 67 -11.07 -17.37 -25.03
CA ARG A 67 -10.52 -17.41 -26.40
C ARG A 67 -8.99 -17.54 -26.42
N ASP A 68 -8.33 -16.80 -25.55
CA ASP A 68 -6.87 -16.77 -25.42
C ASP A 68 -6.49 -16.55 -23.94
N PRO A 69 -6.30 -17.64 -23.17
CA PRO A 69 -5.92 -17.57 -21.76
C PRO A 69 -4.58 -16.88 -21.53
N LEU A 70 -3.65 -16.88 -22.49
CA LEU A 70 -2.35 -16.26 -22.33
C LEU A 70 -2.41 -14.75 -22.55
N ALA A 71 -3.27 -14.28 -23.47
CA ALA A 71 -3.49 -12.86 -23.71
C ALA A 71 -3.98 -12.11 -22.46
N ILE A 72 -4.70 -12.79 -21.54
CA ILE A 72 -5.16 -12.11 -20.33
C ILE A 72 -4.01 -11.65 -19.45
N LEU A 73 -2.90 -12.40 -19.38
CA LEU A 73 -1.77 -12.02 -18.53
C LEU A 73 -1.11 -10.73 -19.04
N ALA A 74 -1.09 -10.53 -20.35
CA ALA A 74 -0.54 -9.35 -21.00
C ALA A 74 -1.46 -8.11 -20.98
N TYR A 75 -2.76 -8.27 -20.68
CA TYR A 75 -3.70 -7.15 -20.68
C TYR A 75 -3.33 -6.11 -19.59
N PRO A 76 -3.34 -4.80 -19.85
CA PRO A 76 -2.93 -3.82 -18.84
C PRO A 76 -3.91 -3.79 -17.66
N SER A 77 -3.39 -3.81 -16.43
CA SER A 77 -4.21 -3.60 -15.24
C SER A 77 -4.53 -2.11 -15.10
N ASP A 78 -5.82 -1.76 -15.09
CA ASP A 78 -6.25 -0.38 -14.91
C ASP A 78 -6.42 -0.02 -13.42
N ARG A 79 -6.76 1.25 -13.16
CA ARG A 79 -7.05 1.77 -11.80
C ARG A 79 -8.23 1.07 -11.11
N ARG A 80 -9.21 0.55 -11.87
CA ARG A 80 -10.39 -0.14 -11.33
C ARG A 80 -10.00 -1.51 -10.78
N MET A 81 -9.15 -2.26 -11.50
CA MET A 81 -8.63 -3.54 -10.99
C MET A 81 -7.79 -3.33 -9.73
N PHE A 82 -6.95 -2.28 -9.69
CA PHE A 82 -6.19 -1.93 -8.49
C PHE A 82 -7.10 -1.63 -7.28
N TYR A 83 -8.10 -0.74 -7.44
CA TYR A 83 -9.04 -0.43 -6.36
C TYR A 83 -9.85 -1.64 -5.92
N GLY A 84 -10.35 -2.44 -6.87
CA GLY A 84 -11.08 -3.66 -6.54
C GLY A 84 -10.21 -4.65 -5.75
N GLY A 85 -8.93 -4.80 -6.13
CA GLY A 85 -7.97 -5.63 -5.41
C GLY A 85 -7.76 -5.17 -3.96
N ILE A 86 -7.63 -3.86 -3.74
CA ILE A 86 -7.52 -3.30 -2.39
C ILE A 86 -8.82 -3.52 -1.60
N VAL A 87 -9.98 -3.27 -2.20
CA VAL A 87 -11.28 -3.50 -1.53
C VAL A 87 -11.42 -4.95 -1.08
N LEU A 88 -11.10 -5.91 -1.95
CA LEU A 88 -11.13 -7.34 -1.62
C LEU A 88 -10.12 -7.70 -0.53
N ALA A 89 -8.92 -7.10 -0.54
CA ALA A 89 -7.92 -7.29 0.52
C ALA A 89 -8.39 -6.74 1.87
N VAL A 90 -8.99 -5.53 1.89
CA VAL A 90 -9.57 -4.95 3.10
C VAL A 90 -10.71 -5.81 3.63
N LEU A 91 -11.63 -6.28 2.78
CA LEU A 91 -12.70 -7.19 3.18
C LEU A 91 -12.15 -8.49 3.77
N THR A 92 -11.15 -9.08 3.11
CA THR A 92 -10.48 -10.29 3.58
C THR A 92 -9.88 -10.08 4.98
N LEU A 93 -9.20 -8.94 5.18
CA LEU A 93 -8.59 -8.60 6.45
C LEU A 93 -9.63 -8.39 7.56
N LEU A 94 -10.74 -7.71 7.27
CA LEU A 94 -11.85 -7.54 8.21
C LEU A 94 -12.48 -8.88 8.59
N VAL A 95 -12.66 -9.79 7.63
CA VAL A 95 -13.17 -11.15 7.88
C VAL A 95 -12.19 -11.95 8.76
N GLN A 96 -10.89 -11.91 8.46
CA GLN A 96 -9.88 -12.59 9.29
C GLN A 96 -9.83 -12.03 10.72
N ALA A 97 -10.01 -10.72 10.86
CA ALA A 97 -10.06 -10.06 12.15
C ALA A 97 -11.30 -10.40 12.97
N ALA A 98 -12.46 -10.52 12.33
CA ALA A 98 -13.69 -10.99 12.95
C ALA A 98 -13.57 -12.45 13.42
N ARG A 99 -12.82 -13.27 12.67
CA ARG A 99 -12.49 -14.67 13.04
C ARG A 99 -11.33 -14.79 14.04
N LYS A 100 -10.86 -13.68 14.62
CA LYS A 100 -9.73 -13.62 15.57
C LYS A 100 -8.40 -14.23 15.06
N LYS A 101 -8.24 -14.42 13.74
CA LYS A 101 -7.01 -14.96 13.14
C LYS A 101 -5.87 -13.93 13.07
N GLN A 102 -6.25 -12.66 12.92
CA GLN A 102 -5.32 -11.55 12.76
C GLN A 102 -5.84 -10.31 13.48
N SER A 103 -4.95 -9.49 14.06
CA SER A 103 -5.32 -8.19 14.61
C SER A 103 -5.16 -7.11 13.53
N VAL A 104 -6.25 -6.42 13.19
CA VAL A 104 -6.21 -5.27 12.26
C VAL A 104 -5.25 -4.21 12.78
N GLU A 105 -5.24 -3.95 14.08
CA GLU A 105 -4.33 -3.00 14.72
C GLU A 105 -2.89 -3.38 14.45
N ARG A 106 -2.51 -4.64 14.75
CA ARG A 106 -1.15 -5.15 14.53
C ARG A 106 -0.75 -5.07 13.06
N TRP A 107 -1.66 -5.45 12.16
CA TRP A 107 -1.40 -5.36 10.73
C TRP A 107 -1.20 -3.89 10.31
N PHE A 108 -2.06 -2.98 10.77
CA PHE A 108 -2.02 -1.57 10.39
C PHE A 108 -0.75 -0.87 10.89
N VAL A 109 -0.35 -1.06 12.15
CA VAL A 109 0.91 -0.48 12.67
C VAL A 109 2.15 -1.01 11.96
N THR A 110 2.06 -2.20 11.37
CA THR A 110 3.14 -2.79 10.57
C THR A 110 3.08 -2.29 9.12
N PHE A 111 1.89 -2.26 8.54
CA PHE A 111 1.65 -1.94 7.13
C PHE A 111 2.01 -0.48 6.82
N ILE A 112 1.58 0.47 7.65
CA ILE A 112 1.78 1.90 7.40
C ILE A 112 3.26 2.28 7.19
N PRO A 113 4.20 2.00 8.11
CA PRO A 113 5.60 2.36 7.91
C PRO A 113 6.22 1.64 6.71
N ILE A 114 5.88 0.36 6.48
CA ILE A 114 6.36 -0.39 5.31
C ILE A 114 5.88 0.26 4.01
N ALA A 115 4.57 0.56 3.92
CA ALA A 115 3.96 1.15 2.74
C ALA A 115 4.47 2.56 2.46
N LEU A 116 4.67 3.39 3.50
CA LEU A 116 5.24 4.73 3.35
C LEU A 116 6.68 4.69 2.84
N VAL A 117 7.53 3.87 3.45
CA VAL A 117 8.94 3.76 3.01
C VAL A 117 9.03 3.13 1.62
N ALA A 118 8.23 2.10 1.33
CA ALA A 118 8.16 1.53 -0.01
C ALA A 118 7.70 2.58 -1.04
N SER A 119 6.68 3.38 -0.72
CA SER A 119 6.23 4.46 -1.60
C SER A 119 7.30 5.53 -1.79
N PHE A 120 8.03 5.90 -0.74
CA PHE A 120 9.12 6.86 -0.81
C PHE A 120 10.25 6.34 -1.70
N SER A 121 10.75 5.13 -1.43
CA SER A 121 11.83 4.51 -2.18
C SER A 121 11.47 4.35 -3.66
N TYR A 122 10.24 3.95 -3.96
CA TYR A 122 9.78 3.78 -5.33
C TYR A 122 9.83 5.07 -6.13
N GLU A 123 9.22 6.13 -5.60
CA GLU A 123 9.15 7.43 -6.26
C GLU A 123 10.52 8.10 -6.33
N TRP A 124 11.33 7.97 -5.27
CA TRP A 124 12.72 8.44 -5.27
C TRP A 124 13.56 7.78 -6.37
N LEU A 125 13.45 6.45 -6.53
CA LEU A 125 14.15 5.72 -7.58
C LEU A 125 13.68 6.13 -8.98
N LEU A 126 12.39 6.43 -9.17
CA LEU A 126 11.88 6.97 -10.44
C LEU A 126 12.42 8.37 -10.74
N ILE A 127 12.51 9.25 -9.73
CA ILE A 127 13.12 10.58 -9.86
C ILE A 127 14.60 10.45 -10.22
N ALA A 128 15.35 9.59 -9.53
CA ALA A 128 16.77 9.36 -9.80
C ALA A 128 17.03 8.84 -11.22
N GLN A 129 16.05 8.16 -11.82
CA GLN A 129 16.08 7.72 -13.23
C GLN A 129 15.63 8.78 -14.24
N GLY A 130 15.30 10.01 -13.79
CA GLY A 130 14.80 11.07 -14.65
C GLY A 130 13.36 10.87 -15.16
N LYS A 131 12.59 9.95 -14.56
CA LYS A 131 11.22 9.61 -14.98
C LYS A 131 10.12 10.22 -14.09
N GLY A 132 10.52 10.92 -13.01
CA GLY A 132 9.64 11.38 -11.94
C GLY A 132 9.52 12.90 -11.81
N THR A 133 9.59 13.66 -12.91
CA THR A 133 9.73 15.14 -12.90
C THR A 133 8.68 15.90 -12.08
N TYR A 134 7.53 15.28 -11.78
CA TYR A 134 6.45 15.90 -11.00
C TYR A 134 6.21 15.29 -9.62
N THR A 135 6.94 14.24 -9.20
CA THR A 135 6.60 13.51 -7.97
C THR A 135 7.25 14.05 -6.70
N PHE A 136 8.07 15.11 -6.80
CA PHE A 136 8.81 15.67 -5.66
C PHE A 136 7.91 16.13 -4.49
N PRO A 137 6.79 16.87 -4.69
CA PRO A 137 5.92 17.25 -3.57
C PRO A 137 5.35 16.03 -2.82
N TYR A 138 5.05 14.96 -3.56
CA TYR A 138 4.56 13.72 -2.99
C TYR A 138 5.66 13.00 -2.18
N VAL A 139 6.88 12.93 -2.71
CA VAL A 139 8.04 12.37 -1.99
C VAL A 139 8.32 13.13 -0.69
N ALA A 140 8.29 14.46 -0.73
CA ALA A 140 8.44 15.29 0.46
C ALA A 140 7.35 15.01 1.51
N LEU A 141 6.08 14.92 1.08
CA LEU A 141 4.97 14.55 1.96
C LEU A 141 5.15 13.19 2.62
N VAL A 142 5.52 12.16 1.83
CA VAL A 142 5.76 10.82 2.37
C VAL A 142 6.94 10.85 3.34
N GLY A 143 7.99 11.63 3.06
CA GLY A 143 9.10 11.87 3.98
C GLY A 143 8.66 12.47 5.31
N ILE A 144 7.77 13.47 5.29
CA ILE A 144 7.17 14.03 6.51
C ILE A 144 6.38 12.97 7.27
N ALA A 145 5.56 12.17 6.59
CA ALA A 145 4.78 11.11 7.23
C ALA A 145 5.68 10.03 7.87
N ILE A 146 6.80 9.67 7.24
CA ILE A 146 7.81 8.77 7.82
C ILE A 146 8.46 9.41 9.05
N GLY A 147 8.84 10.71 8.97
CA GLY A 147 9.39 11.45 10.09
C GLY A 147 8.44 11.48 11.30
N THR A 148 7.16 11.74 11.06
CA THR A 148 6.12 11.67 12.10
C THR A 148 6.02 10.27 12.72
N TYR A 149 6.11 9.21 11.90
CA TYR A 149 6.08 7.84 12.39
C TYR A 149 7.25 7.58 13.34
N LEU A 150 8.48 7.96 12.93
CA LEU A 150 9.70 7.76 13.70
C LEU A 150 9.68 8.51 15.05
N ILE A 151 9.12 9.71 15.08
CA ILE A 151 8.97 10.48 16.33
C ILE A 151 7.91 9.82 17.24
N GLY A 152 6.79 9.39 16.67
CA GLY A 152 5.66 8.85 17.42
C GLY A 152 5.85 7.42 17.92
N VAL A 153 6.61 6.58 17.20
CA VAL A 153 6.66 5.12 17.44
C VAL A 153 7.17 4.77 18.84
N LYS A 154 8.09 5.58 19.41
CA LYS A 154 8.60 5.40 20.78
C LYS A 154 7.52 5.62 21.85
N ARG A 155 6.50 6.43 21.56
CA ARG A 155 5.41 6.75 22.49
C ARG A 155 4.21 5.81 22.30
N SER A 156 3.79 5.61 21.06
CA SER A 156 2.68 4.71 20.71
C SER A 156 2.76 4.35 19.23
N GLU A 157 2.99 3.07 18.91
CA GLU A 157 3.02 2.58 17.53
C GLU A 157 1.68 2.84 16.81
N TRP A 158 0.57 2.62 17.50
CA TRP A 158 -0.77 2.89 17.01
C TRP A 158 -0.98 4.38 16.73
N GLY A 159 -0.65 5.25 17.68
CA GLY A 159 -0.77 6.69 17.51
C GLY A 159 0.11 7.23 16.38
N ALA A 160 1.34 6.70 16.26
CA ALA A 160 2.27 7.05 15.19
C ALA A 160 1.73 6.63 13.81
N ALA A 161 1.26 5.39 13.68
CA ALA A 161 0.69 4.88 12.43
C ALA A 161 -0.55 5.68 12.01
N ILE A 162 -1.45 6.01 12.95
CA ILE A 162 -2.59 6.89 12.70
C ILE A 162 -2.13 8.27 12.22
N ALA A 163 -1.26 8.93 12.99
CA ALA A 163 -0.83 10.30 12.69
C ALA A 163 -0.18 10.38 11.30
N SER A 164 0.73 9.47 10.99
CA SER A 164 1.37 9.38 9.67
C SER A 164 0.38 9.09 8.55
N SER A 165 -0.62 8.24 8.79
CA SER A 165 -1.68 7.96 7.81
C SER A 165 -2.54 9.19 7.53
N PHE A 166 -2.88 9.97 8.57
CA PHE A 166 -3.63 11.22 8.42
C PHE A 166 -2.83 12.28 7.69
N ILE A 167 -1.55 12.47 8.03
CA ILE A 167 -0.66 13.39 7.31
C ILE A 167 -0.59 13.02 5.85
N TRP A 168 -0.37 11.73 5.55
CA TRP A 168 -0.32 11.26 4.17
C TRP A 168 -1.65 11.44 3.44
N LEU A 169 -2.80 11.13 4.06
CA LEU A 169 -4.11 11.29 3.45
C LEU A 169 -4.47 12.76 3.19
N ILE A 170 -4.29 13.63 4.19
CA ILE A 170 -4.61 15.06 4.07
C ILE A 170 -3.65 15.72 3.08
N GLY A 171 -2.36 15.41 3.16
CA GLY A 171 -1.36 15.95 2.26
C GLY A 171 -1.57 15.51 0.82
N THR A 172 -1.97 14.26 0.57
CA THR A 172 -2.25 13.78 -0.80
C THR A 172 -3.47 14.48 -1.38
N LEU A 173 -4.54 14.66 -0.59
CA LEU A 173 -5.70 15.45 -1.01
C LEU A 173 -5.33 16.91 -1.31
N TRP A 174 -4.50 17.52 -0.46
CA TRP A 174 -4.05 18.90 -0.65
C TRP A 174 -3.20 19.07 -1.92
N ILE A 175 -2.23 18.18 -2.14
CA ILE A 175 -1.41 18.17 -3.36
C ILE A 175 -2.30 17.98 -4.60
N GLN A 176 -3.31 17.11 -4.51
CA GLN A 176 -4.24 16.85 -5.61
C GLN A 176 -5.05 18.08 -6.05
N GLN A 177 -5.41 18.93 -5.09
CA GLN A 177 -6.21 20.14 -5.35
C GLN A 177 -5.36 21.34 -5.78
N THR A 178 -4.11 21.41 -5.32
CA THR A 178 -3.29 22.64 -5.46
C THR A 178 -2.17 22.54 -6.50
N MET A 179 -1.51 21.38 -6.59
CA MET A 179 -0.25 21.25 -7.35
C MET A 179 -0.36 20.30 -8.53
N MET A 180 -1.06 19.17 -8.36
CA MET A 180 -1.08 18.11 -9.35
C MET A 180 -2.46 17.47 -9.49
N PRO A 181 -3.04 17.41 -10.70
CA PRO A 181 -4.36 16.80 -10.88
C PRO A 181 -4.38 15.28 -10.64
N VAL A 182 -3.21 14.64 -10.58
CA VAL A 182 -3.06 13.20 -10.40
C VAL A 182 -1.88 12.90 -9.49
N VAL A 183 -2.12 12.10 -8.44
CA VAL A 183 -1.06 11.49 -7.62
C VAL A 183 -0.96 10.01 -8.00
N THR A 184 0.27 9.51 -8.09
CA THR A 184 0.55 8.09 -8.33
C THR A 184 1.03 7.42 -7.06
N LEU A 185 0.61 6.17 -6.86
CA LEU A 185 1.14 5.25 -5.85
C LEU A 185 1.60 4.00 -6.59
N PHE A 186 2.90 3.71 -6.59
CA PHE A 186 3.49 2.58 -7.33
C PHE A 186 3.12 2.59 -8.83
N SER A 187 3.13 3.78 -9.45
CA SER A 187 2.66 4.04 -10.83
C SER A 187 1.17 3.81 -11.11
N TYR A 188 0.37 3.42 -10.12
CA TYR A 188 -1.09 3.45 -10.25
C TYR A 188 -1.61 4.84 -9.92
N ARG A 189 -2.49 5.37 -10.79
CA ARG A 189 -3.17 6.64 -10.52
C ARG A 189 -4.15 6.45 -9.37
N VAL A 190 -3.94 7.21 -8.32
CA VAL A 190 -4.75 7.18 -7.11
C VAL A 190 -5.64 8.40 -7.05
N THR A 191 -6.90 8.19 -6.71
CA THR A 191 -7.88 9.24 -6.42
C THR A 191 -8.03 9.30 -4.91
N GLY A 192 -7.72 10.45 -4.30
CA GLY A 192 -7.70 10.62 -2.85
C GLY A 192 -8.94 10.13 -2.10
N PRO A 193 -10.18 10.32 -2.61
CA PRO A 193 -11.39 9.85 -1.94
C PRO A 193 -11.46 8.33 -1.74
N VAL A 194 -10.96 7.53 -2.69
CA VAL A 194 -11.02 6.07 -2.61
C VAL A 194 -10.10 5.56 -1.50
N ILE A 195 -8.88 6.11 -1.42
CA ILE A 195 -7.93 5.76 -0.36
C ILE A 195 -8.41 6.27 0.99
N GLY A 196 -8.94 7.50 1.04
CA GLY A 196 -9.53 8.04 2.27
C GLY A 196 -10.64 7.16 2.83
N ALA A 197 -11.57 6.72 1.97
CA ALA A 197 -12.64 5.82 2.36
C ALA A 197 -12.11 4.48 2.91
N LEU A 198 -11.09 3.90 2.28
CA LEU A 198 -10.48 2.64 2.73
C LEU A 198 -9.77 2.78 4.08
N THR A 199 -9.01 3.86 4.27
CA THR A 199 -8.34 4.14 5.55
C THR A 199 -9.37 4.35 6.66
N VAL A 200 -10.43 5.12 6.39
CA VAL A 200 -11.53 5.34 7.35
C VAL A 200 -12.26 4.03 7.68
N ALA A 201 -12.54 3.19 6.68
CA ALA A 201 -13.19 1.89 6.90
C ALA A 201 -12.35 0.98 7.81
N LEU A 202 -11.03 0.93 7.61
CA LEU A 202 -10.12 0.20 8.49
C LEU A 202 -10.14 0.75 9.92
N MET A 203 -10.10 2.08 10.08
CA MET A 203 -10.17 2.72 11.40
C MET A 203 -11.49 2.41 12.13
N ILE A 204 -12.63 2.51 11.45
CA ILE A 204 -13.95 2.18 12.02
C ILE A 204 -14.01 0.71 12.44
N GLY A 205 -13.48 -0.20 11.62
CA GLY A 205 -13.40 -1.62 11.94
C GLY A 205 -12.64 -1.90 13.22
N ILE A 206 -11.59 -1.12 13.50
CA ILE A 206 -10.75 -1.25 14.71
C ILE A 206 -11.50 -0.72 15.94
N VAL A 207 -12.10 0.47 15.85
CA VAL A 207 -12.85 1.07 16.97
C VAL A 207 -14.02 0.18 17.40
N ARG A 208 -14.76 -0.40 16.44
CA ARG A 208 -15.89 -1.29 16.72
C ARG A 208 -15.49 -2.59 17.41
N LYS A 209 -14.27 -3.09 17.16
CA LYS A 209 -13.75 -4.30 17.82
C LYS A 209 -13.41 -4.02 19.29
N LYS A 210 -12.79 -2.87 19.57
CA LYS A 210 -12.38 -2.48 20.92
C LYS A 210 -13.54 -2.24 21.89
N GLY A 211 -14.75 -1.96 21.39
CA GLY A 211 -15.96 -1.83 22.23
C GLY A 211 -16.72 -3.14 22.48
N ARG A 212 -16.26 -4.28 21.96
CA ARG A 212 -16.88 -5.60 22.14
C ARG A 212 -16.07 -6.54 23.05
N ASP A 213 -14.84 -6.18 23.36
CA ASP A 213 -13.98 -6.83 24.35
C ASP A 213 -14.03 -6.02 25.65
#